data_AF-Q49530-F1
#
_entry.id   AF-Q49530-F1
#
_cell.length_a   1.000
_cell.length_b   1.000
_cell.length_c   1.000
_cell.angle_alpha   90.00
_cell.angle_beta   90.00
_cell.angle_gamma   90.00
#
_symmetry.space_group_name_H-M   'P 1'
#
loop_
_entity.id
_entity.type
_entity.pdbx_description
1 polymer ?
#
loop_
_entity_poly.entity_id
_entity_poly.type
_entity_poly.pdbx_seq_one_letter_code
_entity_poly.pdbx_strand_id
1 'polypeptide(L)'
;TAKYQAELNAANKAIVEIPKKYKELEQKNDDLEENLKKWTQKLMTSNMSFDHSKKNLENYVNQSKELEKQVEESKTKLAQYRKELEESNAKLSTLESQNSDGSKAAEITSEKEKIKSKNLEIKQEEEKFETSQTKLRAKKDQIIKETNKKSKLEIEIADLTAKKENASKEIETNKNELKALDKEYD
;
A
#
# COMPACT_ATOMS: atom_id res chain seq x y z
N THR A 1 65.50 36.62 -3.97
CA THR A 1 65.05 35.22 -3.77
C THR A 1 63.57 35.12 -3.43
N ALA A 2 63.05 35.83 -2.40
CA ALA A 2 61.63 35.77 -2.02
C ALA A 2 60.64 36.27 -3.10
N LYS A 3 60.96 37.36 -3.80
CA LYS A 3 60.10 37.92 -4.88
C LYS A 3 59.92 36.93 -6.05
N TYR A 4 61.02 36.30 -6.48
CA TYR A 4 61.01 35.31 -7.56
C TYR A 4 60.20 34.05 -7.19
N GLN A 5 60.30 33.60 -5.93
CA GLN A 5 59.50 32.47 -5.45
C GLN A 5 57.99 32.80 -5.43
N ALA A 6 57.63 34.02 -5.05
CA ALA A 6 56.24 34.46 -5.06
C ALA A 6 55.67 34.55 -6.50
N GLU A 7 56.45 35.07 -7.44
CA GLU A 7 56.10 35.11 -8.87
C GLU A 7 55.96 33.70 -9.47
N LEU A 8 56.88 32.78 -9.14
CA LEU A 8 56.81 31.39 -9.57
C LEU A 8 55.57 30.67 -9.01
N ASN A 9 55.25 30.88 -7.73
CA ASN A 9 54.09 30.29 -7.08
C ASN A 9 52.78 30.84 -7.68
N ALA A 10 52.71 32.14 -7.96
CA ALA A 10 51.56 32.76 -8.62
C ALA A 10 51.37 32.22 -10.04
N ALA A 11 52.45 32.08 -10.81
CA ALA A 11 52.42 31.49 -12.14
C ALA A 11 51.97 30.02 -12.12
N ASN A 12 52.44 29.21 -11.15
CA ASN A 12 52.00 27.82 -11.00
C ASN A 12 50.50 27.73 -10.66
N LYS A 13 50.03 28.59 -9.75
CA LYS A 13 48.61 28.68 -9.40
C LYS A 13 47.75 29.01 -10.63
N ALA A 14 48.14 30.00 -11.42
CA ALA A 14 47.40 30.45 -12.60
C ALA A 14 47.41 29.43 -13.75
N ILE A 15 48.56 28.80 -14.03
CA ILE A 15 48.74 27.99 -15.24
C ILE A 15 48.36 26.51 -15.02
N VAL A 16 48.49 26.00 -13.79
CA VAL A 16 48.33 24.58 -13.48
C VAL A 16 47.14 24.33 -12.57
N GLU A 17 47.08 25.01 -11.43
CA GLU A 17 46.10 24.68 -10.38
C GLU A 17 44.68 25.14 -10.73
N ILE A 18 44.51 26.39 -11.14
CA ILE A 18 43.19 26.95 -11.51
C ILE A 18 42.57 26.18 -12.68
N PRO A 19 43.26 25.95 -13.82
CA PRO A 19 42.67 25.23 -14.96
C PRO A 19 42.33 23.78 -14.65
N LYS A 20 43.13 23.11 -13.80
CA LYS A 20 42.83 21.75 -13.35
C LYS A 20 41.54 21.72 -12.52
N LYS A 21 41.43 22.61 -11.54
CA LYS A 21 40.24 22.71 -10.69
C LYS A 21 38.98 23.09 -11.48
N TYR A 22 39.13 23.96 -12.48
CA TYR A 22 38.05 24.33 -13.39
C TYR A 22 37.48 23.11 -14.12
N LYS A 23 38.35 22.30 -14.75
CA LYS A 23 37.93 21.05 -15.43
C LYS A 23 37.28 20.05 -14.48
N GLU A 24 37.82 19.90 -13.26
CA GLU A 24 37.24 19.00 -12.25
C GLU A 24 35.82 19.43 -11.85
N LEU A 25 35.59 20.73 -11.66
CA LEU A 25 34.27 21.27 -11.32
C LEU A 25 33.28 21.20 -12.49
N GLU A 26 33.72 21.45 -13.73
CA GLU A 26 32.88 21.28 -14.93
C GLU A 26 32.41 19.83 -15.08
N GLN A 27 33.34 18.87 -15.06
CA GLN A 27 33.00 17.45 -15.18
C GLN A 27 32.04 17.01 -14.07
N LYS A 28 32.28 17.46 -12.83
CA LYS A 28 31.42 17.15 -11.69
C LYS A 28 30.01 17.72 -11.88
N ASN A 29 29.89 18.93 -12.44
CA ASN A 29 28.59 19.51 -12.76
C ASN A 29 27.86 18.73 -13.85
N ASP A 30 28.55 18.33 -14.91
CA ASP A 30 27.96 17.53 -15.99
C ASP A 30 27.40 16.20 -15.46
N ASP A 31 28.18 15.50 -14.62
CA ASP A 31 27.77 14.24 -13.99
C ASP A 31 26.55 14.45 -13.07
N LEU A 32 26.54 15.53 -12.29
CA LEU A 32 25.40 15.88 -11.42
C LEU A 32 24.16 16.25 -12.23
N GLU A 33 24.29 16.98 -13.33
CA GLU A 33 23.18 17.35 -14.21
C GLU A 33 22.58 16.11 -14.91
N GLU A 34 23.40 15.14 -15.32
CA GLU A 34 22.93 13.86 -15.84
C GLU A 34 22.15 13.08 -14.77
N ASN A 35 22.70 13.00 -13.55
CA ASN A 35 22.04 12.34 -12.43
C ASN A 35 20.72 13.02 -12.03
N LEU A 36 20.65 14.36 -12.06
CA LEU A 36 19.42 15.11 -11.82
C LEU A 36 18.31 14.74 -12.81
N LYS A 37 18.64 14.58 -14.10
CA LYS A 37 17.68 14.13 -15.12
C LYS A 37 17.17 12.72 -14.79
N LYS A 38 18.08 11.79 -14.48
CA LYS A 38 17.74 10.40 -14.10
C LYS A 38 16.85 10.34 -12.86
N TRP A 39 17.21 11.04 -11.79
CA TRP A 39 16.43 11.04 -10.55
C TRP A 39 15.10 11.75 -10.70
N THR A 40 15.02 12.82 -11.50
CA THR A 40 13.75 13.49 -11.79
C THR A 40 12.78 12.56 -12.50
N GLN A 41 13.25 11.81 -13.50
CA GLN A 41 12.41 10.82 -14.19
C GLN A 41 11.96 9.70 -13.24
N LYS A 42 12.87 9.14 -12.44
CA LYS A 42 12.53 8.11 -11.45
C LYS A 42 11.51 8.62 -10.43
N LEU A 43 11.71 9.83 -9.90
CA LEU A 43 10.81 10.46 -8.94
C LEU A 43 9.41 10.63 -9.51
N MET A 44 9.29 11.04 -10.78
CA MET A 44 8.01 11.12 -11.47
C MET A 44 7.32 9.75 -11.54
N THR A 45 8.05 8.70 -11.94
CA THR A 45 7.48 7.34 -12.03
C THR A 45 7.12 6.74 -10.67
N SER A 46 7.91 6.99 -9.63
CA SER A 46 7.63 6.52 -8.27
C SER A 46 6.42 7.25 -7.68
N ASN A 47 6.29 8.57 -7.92
CA ASN A 47 5.10 9.34 -7.52
C ASN A 47 3.82 8.83 -8.20
N MET A 48 3.85 8.59 -9.52
CA MET A 48 2.71 8.00 -10.22
C MET A 48 2.31 6.63 -9.66
N SER A 49 3.31 5.80 -9.36
CA SER A 49 3.10 4.47 -8.77
C SER A 49 2.54 4.56 -7.35
N PHE A 50 2.98 5.55 -6.58
CA PHE A 50 2.50 5.83 -5.24
C PHE A 50 1.03 6.26 -5.24
N ASP A 51 0.65 7.17 -6.14
CA ASP A 51 -0.74 7.61 -6.29
C ASP A 51 -1.65 6.46 -6.72
N HIS A 52 -1.19 5.61 -7.64
CA HIS A 52 -1.92 4.42 -8.02
C HIS A 52 -2.08 3.45 -6.85
N SER A 53 -1.02 3.24 -6.06
CA SER A 53 -1.05 2.40 -4.87
C SER A 53 -2.04 2.90 -3.83
N LYS A 54 -2.08 4.23 -3.60
CA LYS A 54 -3.04 4.89 -2.71
C LYS A 54 -4.49 4.62 -3.15
N LYS A 55 -4.80 4.77 -4.44
CA LYS A 55 -6.14 4.48 -5.00
C LYS A 55 -6.53 3.01 -4.84
N ASN A 56 -5.60 2.08 -5.11
CA ASN A 56 -5.86 0.65 -4.94
C ASN A 56 -6.14 0.31 -3.48
N LEU A 57 -5.38 0.88 -2.55
CA LEU A 57 -5.57 0.66 -1.13
C LEU A 57 -6.94 1.15 -0.65
N GLU A 58 -7.37 2.33 -1.09
CA GLU A 58 -8.72 2.85 -0.81
C GLU A 58 -9.81 1.92 -1.34
N ASN A 59 -9.68 1.44 -2.58
CA ASN A 59 -10.61 0.48 -3.16
C ASN A 59 -10.66 -0.84 -2.39
N TYR A 60 -9.50 -1.39 -2.00
CA TYR A 60 -9.45 -2.63 -1.24
C TYR A 60 -10.04 -2.48 0.17
N VAL A 61 -9.79 -1.35 0.84
CA VAL A 61 -10.40 -1.03 2.13
C VAL A 61 -11.91 -0.95 2.01
N ASN A 62 -12.45 -0.28 0.99
CA ASN A 62 -13.88 -0.19 0.77
C ASN A 62 -14.51 -1.56 0.49
N GLN A 63 -13.88 -2.38 -0.34
CA GLN A 63 -14.31 -3.76 -0.61
C GLN A 63 -14.25 -4.64 0.65
N SER A 64 -13.24 -4.46 1.50
CA SER A 64 -13.12 -5.18 2.78
C SER A 64 -14.26 -4.81 3.73
N LYS A 65 -14.64 -3.53 3.81
CA LYS A 65 -15.77 -3.09 4.66
C LYS A 65 -17.10 -3.69 4.20
N GLU A 66 -17.33 -3.75 2.90
CA GLU A 66 -18.53 -4.38 2.36
C GLU A 66 -18.58 -5.88 2.66
N LEU A 67 -17.46 -6.58 2.54
CA LEU A 67 -17.36 -7.99 2.91
C LEU A 67 -17.54 -8.21 4.42
N GLU A 68 -17.01 -7.33 5.27
CA GLU A 68 -17.25 -7.38 6.72
C GLU A 68 -18.73 -7.26 7.06
N LYS A 69 -19.44 -6.36 6.37
CA LYS A 69 -20.89 -6.23 6.51
C LYS A 69 -21.62 -7.50 6.08
N GLN A 70 -21.28 -8.08 4.93
CA GLN A 70 -21.87 -9.34 4.47
C GLN A 70 -21.63 -10.50 5.45
N VAL A 71 -20.43 -10.58 6.03
CA VAL A 71 -20.11 -11.58 7.05
C VAL A 71 -20.99 -11.41 8.29
N GLU A 72 -21.17 -10.18 8.78
CA GLU A 72 -22.00 -9.93 9.97
C GLU A 72 -23.50 -10.14 9.72
N GLU A 73 -23.98 -9.78 8.53
CA GLU A 73 -25.35 -10.05 8.10
C GLU A 73 -25.63 -11.57 8.03
N SER A 74 -24.74 -12.34 7.40
CA SER A 74 -24.89 -13.81 7.34
C SER A 74 -24.81 -14.45 8.72
N LYS A 75 -23.90 -13.97 9.58
CA LYS A 75 -23.80 -14.44 10.97
C LYS A 75 -25.08 -14.17 11.76
N THR A 76 -25.70 -13.00 11.58
CA THR A 76 -26.97 -12.64 12.21
C THR A 76 -28.11 -13.54 11.72
N LYS A 77 -28.20 -13.78 10.40
CA LYS A 77 -29.18 -14.70 9.81
C LYS A 77 -29.01 -16.13 10.32
N LEU A 78 -27.78 -16.63 10.40
CA LEU A 78 -27.49 -17.95 10.94
C LEU A 78 -27.94 -18.09 12.39
N ALA A 79 -27.69 -17.08 13.23
CA ALA A 79 -28.17 -17.07 14.60
C ALA A 79 -29.71 -17.12 14.68
N GLN A 80 -30.39 -16.34 13.83
CA GLN A 80 -31.84 -16.36 13.73
C GLN A 80 -32.37 -17.73 13.27
N TYR A 81 -31.82 -18.29 12.18
CA TYR A 81 -32.28 -19.58 11.66
C TYR A 81 -32.04 -20.73 12.64
N ARG A 82 -30.93 -20.71 13.39
CA ARG A 82 -30.66 -21.71 14.43
C ARG A 82 -31.66 -21.60 15.59
N LYS A 83 -32.02 -20.39 16.00
CA LYS A 83 -33.07 -20.17 17.00
C LYS A 83 -34.43 -20.68 16.52
N GLU A 84 -34.84 -20.35 15.30
CA GLU A 84 -36.08 -20.84 14.71
C GLU A 84 -36.09 -22.37 14.60
N LEU A 85 -34.96 -22.99 14.25
CA LEU A 85 -34.79 -24.44 14.21
C LEU A 85 -34.94 -25.07 15.61
N GLU A 86 -34.34 -24.48 16.63
CA GLU A 86 -34.48 -24.92 18.03
C GLU A 86 -35.93 -24.87 18.50
N GLU A 87 -36.65 -23.77 18.20
CA GLU A 87 -38.08 -23.62 18.51
C GLU A 87 -38.93 -24.69 17.81
N SER A 88 -38.70 -24.94 16.51
CA SER A 88 -39.39 -26.00 15.77
C SER A 88 -39.07 -27.40 16.31
N ASN A 89 -37.83 -27.67 16.70
CA ASN A 89 -37.45 -28.96 17.32
C ASN A 89 -38.13 -29.15 18.69
N ALA A 90 -38.19 -28.12 19.53
CA ALA A 90 -38.90 -28.17 20.81
C ALA A 90 -40.40 -28.42 20.62
N LYS A 91 -41.00 -27.75 19.63
CA LYS A 91 -42.40 -27.96 19.26
C LYS A 91 -42.64 -29.37 18.74
N LEU A 92 -41.77 -29.89 17.87
CA LEU A 92 -41.86 -31.26 17.38
C LEU A 92 -41.80 -32.26 18.54
N SER A 93 -40.86 -32.10 19.46
CA SER A 93 -40.77 -32.96 20.65
C SER A 93 -42.05 -32.93 21.50
N THR A 94 -42.66 -31.76 21.66
CA THR A 94 -43.94 -31.61 22.37
C THR A 94 -45.07 -32.34 21.64
N LEU A 95 -45.19 -32.14 20.32
CA LEU A 95 -46.21 -32.80 19.50
C LEU A 95 -46.06 -34.33 19.53
N GLU A 96 -44.84 -34.83 19.41
CA GLU A 96 -44.56 -36.27 19.48
C GLU A 96 -44.93 -36.85 20.86
N SER A 97 -44.66 -36.13 21.95
CA SER A 97 -45.06 -36.55 23.30
C SER A 97 -46.58 -36.60 23.53
N GLN A 98 -47.34 -35.74 22.83
CA GLN A 98 -48.79 -35.63 22.96
C GLN A 98 -49.56 -36.53 21.97
N ASN A 99 -48.88 -37.22 21.05
CA ASN A 99 -49.49 -37.97 19.96
C ASN A 99 -49.87 -39.42 20.35
N SER A 100 -50.41 -39.64 21.54
CA SER A 100 -50.73 -41.00 22.02
C SER A 100 -51.84 -41.70 21.22
N ASP A 101 -52.76 -40.94 20.64
CA ASP A 101 -53.91 -41.42 19.87
C ASP A 101 -53.75 -41.23 18.35
N GLY A 102 -52.59 -40.74 17.90
CA GLY A 102 -52.32 -40.45 16.50
C GLY A 102 -52.94 -39.15 15.96
N SER A 103 -53.69 -38.40 16.77
CA SER A 103 -54.40 -37.18 16.33
C SER A 103 -53.47 -36.06 15.85
N LYS A 104 -52.20 -36.08 16.25
CA LYS A 104 -51.18 -35.07 15.92
C LYS A 104 -50.28 -35.44 14.74
N ALA A 105 -50.50 -36.57 14.08
CA ALA A 105 -49.63 -37.07 13.00
C ALA A 105 -49.42 -36.05 11.85
N ALA A 106 -50.47 -35.31 11.47
CA ALA A 106 -50.38 -34.27 10.43
C ALA A 106 -49.52 -33.07 10.89
N GLU A 107 -49.68 -32.63 12.14
CA GLU A 107 -48.90 -31.53 12.73
C GLU A 107 -47.42 -31.92 12.84
N ILE A 108 -47.12 -33.15 13.27
CA ILE A 108 -45.76 -33.71 13.33
C ILE A 108 -45.11 -33.72 11.95
N THR A 109 -45.83 -34.20 10.93
CA THR A 109 -45.32 -34.25 9.56
C THR A 109 -45.03 -32.85 9.02
N SER A 110 -45.93 -31.90 9.27
CA SER A 110 -45.73 -30.50 8.89
C SER A 110 -44.50 -29.88 9.57
N GLU A 111 -44.32 -30.11 10.87
CA GLU A 111 -43.20 -29.55 11.61
C GLU A 111 -41.85 -30.19 11.20
N LYS A 112 -41.83 -31.49 10.86
CA LYS A 112 -40.66 -32.16 10.27
C LYS A 112 -40.23 -31.54 8.94
N GLU A 113 -41.18 -31.22 8.06
CA GLU A 113 -40.86 -30.55 6.78
C GLU A 113 -40.37 -29.11 6.98
N LYS A 114 -40.88 -28.37 7.99
CA LYS A 114 -40.32 -27.07 8.37
C LYS A 114 -38.88 -27.17 8.85
N ILE A 115 -38.59 -28.13 9.73
CA ILE A 115 -37.22 -28.41 10.23
C ILE A 115 -36.29 -28.71 9.06
N LYS A 116 -36.71 -29.60 8.14
CA LYS A 116 -35.94 -29.93 6.94
C LYS A 116 -35.66 -28.70 6.06
N SER A 117 -36.66 -27.85 5.85
CA SER A 117 -36.52 -26.61 5.08
C SER A 117 -35.56 -25.64 5.78
N LYS A 118 -35.70 -25.45 7.09
CA LYS A 118 -34.82 -24.58 7.89
C LYS A 118 -33.37 -25.06 7.89
N ASN A 119 -33.15 -26.37 7.99
CA ASN A 119 -31.81 -26.96 7.87
C ASN A 119 -31.16 -26.67 6.50
N LEU A 120 -31.95 -26.66 5.41
CA LEU A 120 -31.45 -26.29 4.09
C LEU A 120 -31.08 -24.80 4.02
N GLU A 121 -31.90 -23.92 4.58
CA GLU A 121 -31.60 -22.48 4.67
C GLU A 121 -30.32 -22.21 5.47
N ILE A 122 -30.13 -22.90 6.61
CA ILE A 122 -28.91 -22.82 7.41
C ILE A 122 -27.70 -23.23 6.58
N LYS A 123 -27.75 -24.39 5.91
CA LYS A 123 -26.64 -24.86 5.08
C LYS A 123 -26.26 -23.86 3.98
N GLN A 124 -27.25 -23.31 3.29
CA GLN A 124 -27.02 -22.31 2.23
C GLN A 124 -26.41 -21.03 2.78
N GLU A 125 -26.83 -20.57 3.96
CA GLU A 125 -26.29 -19.36 4.58
C GLU A 125 -24.88 -19.60 5.17
N GLU A 126 -24.58 -20.82 5.65
CA GLU A 126 -23.23 -21.24 6.07
C GLU A 126 -22.25 -21.19 4.88
N GLU A 127 -22.64 -21.71 3.72
CA GLU A 127 -21.83 -21.66 2.50
C GLU A 127 -21.54 -20.22 2.05
N LYS A 128 -22.53 -19.32 2.14
CA LYS A 128 -22.34 -17.88 1.86
C LYS A 128 -21.41 -17.24 2.87
N PHE A 129 -21.61 -17.50 4.16
CA PHE A 129 -20.79 -16.97 5.23
C PHE A 129 -19.31 -17.36 5.06
N GLU A 130 -19.03 -18.63 4.77
CA GLU A 130 -17.67 -19.14 4.55
C GLU A 130 -17.02 -18.55 3.29
N THR A 131 -17.80 -18.41 2.21
CA THR A 131 -17.35 -17.76 0.98
C THR A 131 -16.98 -16.29 1.23
N SER A 132 -17.82 -15.55 1.96
CA SER A 132 -17.59 -14.15 2.29
C SER A 132 -16.38 -13.97 3.22
N GLN A 133 -16.19 -14.86 4.19
CA GLN A 133 -14.99 -14.87 5.04
C GLN A 133 -13.71 -15.12 4.24
N THR A 134 -13.74 -16.07 3.32
CA THR A 134 -12.59 -16.39 2.46
C THR A 134 -12.21 -15.18 1.59
N LYS A 135 -13.20 -14.53 0.98
CA LYS A 135 -12.99 -13.30 0.19
C LYS A 135 -12.47 -12.16 1.07
N LEU A 136 -13.00 -12.00 2.28
CA LEU A 136 -12.57 -10.97 3.23
C LEU A 136 -11.10 -11.15 3.60
N ARG A 137 -10.68 -12.38 3.92
CA ARG A 137 -9.29 -12.70 4.23
C ARG A 137 -8.37 -12.38 3.06
N ALA A 138 -8.73 -12.80 1.85
CA ALA A 138 -7.96 -12.49 0.64
C ALA A 138 -7.85 -10.97 0.39
N LYS A 139 -8.91 -10.20 0.66
CA LYS A 139 -8.88 -8.73 0.56
C LYS A 139 -7.99 -8.09 1.61
N LYS A 140 -8.01 -8.57 2.85
CA LYS A 140 -7.08 -8.12 3.90
C LYS A 140 -5.62 -8.38 3.53
N ASP A 141 -5.32 -9.52 2.93
CA ASP A 141 -3.98 -9.82 2.42
C ASP A 141 -3.55 -8.86 1.29
N GLN A 142 -4.48 -8.47 0.40
CA GLN A 142 -4.21 -7.46 -0.62
C GLN A 142 -3.93 -6.08 -0.02
N ILE A 143 -4.68 -5.67 1.01
CA ILE A 143 -4.43 -4.42 1.74
C ILE A 143 -3.02 -4.43 2.34
N ILE A 144 -2.60 -5.51 2.99
CA ILE A 144 -1.26 -5.63 3.57
C ILE A 144 -0.17 -5.50 2.49
N LYS A 145 -0.33 -6.23 1.37
CA LYS A 145 0.63 -6.16 0.26
C LYS A 145 0.74 -4.76 -0.34
N GLU A 146 -0.39 -4.10 -0.59
CA GLU A 146 -0.41 -2.76 -1.17
C GLU A 146 0.12 -1.71 -0.18
N THR A 147 -0.15 -1.87 1.12
CA THR A 147 0.42 -1.01 2.19
C THR A 147 1.94 -1.09 2.19
N ASN A 148 2.50 -2.30 2.14
CA ASN A 148 3.95 -2.50 2.10
C ASN A 148 4.58 -1.90 0.84
N LYS A 149 3.91 -2.04 -0.31
CA LYS A 149 4.35 -1.42 -1.57
C LYS A 149 4.35 0.10 -1.48
N LYS A 150 3.28 0.68 -0.93
CA LYS A 150 3.16 2.13 -0.68
C LYS A 150 4.30 2.65 0.20
N SER A 151 4.60 1.98 1.32
CA SER A 151 5.69 2.40 2.22
C SER A 151 7.08 2.33 1.55
N LYS A 152 7.32 1.32 0.71
CA LYS A 152 8.57 1.26 -0.08
C LYS A 152 8.70 2.44 -1.04
N LEU A 153 7.60 2.80 -1.72
CA LEU A 153 7.56 3.95 -2.62
C LEU A 153 7.76 5.27 -1.85
N GLU A 154 7.21 5.42 -0.65
CA GLU A 154 7.42 6.61 0.20
C GLU A 154 8.91 6.81 0.52
N ILE A 155 9.60 5.73 0.89
CA ILE A 155 11.04 5.77 1.18
C ILE A 155 11.83 6.12 -0.09
N GLU A 156 11.51 5.50 -1.23
CA GLU A 156 12.17 5.78 -2.51
C GLU A 156 11.98 7.24 -2.94
N ILE A 157 10.76 7.77 -2.83
CA ILE A 157 10.44 9.17 -3.15
C ILE A 157 11.23 10.12 -2.26
N ALA A 158 11.32 9.85 -0.96
CA ALA A 158 12.08 10.67 -0.03
C ALA A 158 13.59 10.67 -0.37
N ASP A 159 14.17 9.49 -0.63
CA ASP A 159 15.57 9.35 -1.02
C ASP A 159 15.88 10.08 -2.34
N LEU A 160 15.05 9.90 -3.37
CA LEU A 160 15.21 10.58 -4.65
C LEU A 160 15.07 12.09 -4.53
N THR A 161 14.16 12.57 -3.69
CA THR A 161 13.97 14.00 -3.42
C THR A 161 15.22 14.58 -2.76
N ALA A 162 15.77 13.91 -1.74
CA ALA A 162 16.99 14.34 -1.06
C ALA A 162 18.21 14.35 -2.00
N LYS A 163 18.38 13.29 -2.82
CA LYS A 163 19.45 13.23 -3.83
C LYS A 163 19.37 14.38 -4.82
N LYS A 164 18.16 14.69 -5.31
CA LYS A 164 17.93 15.80 -6.24
C LYS A 164 18.25 17.15 -5.61
N GLU A 165 17.82 17.38 -4.37
CA GLU A 165 18.10 18.62 -3.65
C GLU A 165 19.61 18.80 -3.40
N ASN A 166 20.29 17.74 -2.95
CA ASN A 166 21.72 17.77 -2.68
C ASN A 166 22.54 18.05 -3.95
N ALA A 167 22.27 17.36 -5.05
CA ALA A 167 22.96 17.62 -6.31
C ALA A 167 22.70 19.04 -6.84
N SER A 168 21.49 19.56 -6.67
CA SER A 168 21.17 20.93 -7.08
C SER A 168 21.96 21.97 -6.27
N LYS A 169 22.09 21.78 -4.95
CA LYS A 169 22.93 22.62 -4.08
C LYS A 169 24.41 22.53 -4.42
N GLU A 170 24.88 21.32 -4.74
CA GLU A 170 26.27 21.08 -5.12
C GLU A 170 26.62 21.73 -6.46
N ILE A 171 25.75 21.64 -7.46
CA ILE A 171 25.92 22.35 -8.73
C ILE A 171 25.98 23.87 -8.51
N GLU A 172 25.10 24.43 -7.67
CA GLU A 172 25.13 25.87 -7.38
C GLU A 172 26.42 26.28 -6.67
N THR A 173 26.91 25.43 -5.75
CA THR A 173 28.20 25.65 -5.07
C THR A 173 29.36 25.64 -6.07
N ASN A 174 29.43 24.61 -6.91
CA ASN A 174 30.46 24.49 -7.95
C ASN A 174 30.39 25.66 -8.95
N LYS A 175 29.20 26.12 -9.33
CA LYS A 175 29.01 27.29 -10.22
C LYS A 175 29.53 28.58 -9.59
N ASN A 176 29.35 28.76 -8.29
CA ASN A 176 29.88 29.94 -7.58
C ASN A 176 31.39 29.85 -7.39
N GLU A 177 31.94 28.65 -7.22
CA GLU A 177 33.38 28.43 -7.18
C GLU A 177 34.05 28.67 -8.54
N LEU A 178 33.44 28.22 -9.65
CA LEU A 178 33.89 28.53 -11.00
C LEU A 178 33.95 30.05 -11.25
N LYS A 179 32.89 30.79 -10.91
CA LYS A 179 32.88 32.26 -10.98
C LYS A 179 33.96 32.94 -10.13
N ALA A 180 34.35 32.32 -9.02
CA ALA A 180 35.43 32.83 -8.18
C ALA A 180 36.80 32.57 -8.81
N LEU A 181 36.99 31.40 -9.42
CA LEU A 181 38.19 31.07 -10.17
C LEU A 181 38.38 31.99 -11.39
N ASP A 182 37.30 32.34 -12.10
CA ASP A 182 37.35 33.32 -13.20
C ASP A 182 37.94 34.66 -12.72
N LYS A 183 37.50 35.14 -11.54
CA LYS A 183 38.02 36.38 -10.94
C LYS A 183 39.46 36.30 -10.44
N GLU A 184 39.95 35.10 -10.13
CA GLU A 184 41.35 34.87 -9.75
C GLU A 184 42.27 34.72 -10.97
N TYR A 185 41.70 34.49 -12.15
CA TYR A 185 42.41 34.30 -13.40
C TYR A 185 42.54 35.61 -14.22
N ASP A 186 41.59 36.53 -14.09
CA ASP A 186 41.64 37.91 -14.62
C ASP A 186 42.61 38.84 -13.84
#